data_AF-A0A1M6INI8-F1
#
_entry.id   AF-A0A1M6INI8-F1
#
_cell.length_a   1.000
_cell.length_b   1.000
_cell.length_c   1.000
_cell.angle_alpha   90.00
_cell.angle_beta   90.00
_cell.angle_gamma   90.00
#
_symmetry.space_group_name_H-M   'P 1'
#
loop_
_entity.id
_entity.type
_entity.pdbx_description
1 polymer ?
#
loop_
_entity_poly.entity_id
_entity_poly.type
_entity_poly.pdbx_seq_one_letter_code
_entity_poly.pdbx_strand_id
1 'polypeptide(L)'
;MTGKIIKGIAGFYYVQVESGVYECKAKGAFRKEKIKPLVGDDVEIDVISEEEMTGNVINILPRKSELIRPAVANVDQALLIFATKSPEPNLNLLDRFLCMMEEQDLPIIICFNKDDLADEGFQQQMRDTYEPAGYRVIFTSAKEQAGIDAIKDILKGKTSTVAGPSGVGKSSIVNILTEGQVMETGEVSEKIGRGKHTTRHSELLYLGDDTYIMDTPGFSSLFVPKVDPVDLYRLFPEFIEPAENCRFTGCAHHKEPDCGVKAAVESGEIAASRYENYLQIYSEMVEQQNNKYR
;
A
#
# COMPACT_ATOMS: atom_id res chain seq x y z
N MET A 1 21.96 -16.27 -11.62
CA MET A 1 21.95 -14.92 -11.01
C MET A 1 20.69 -14.77 -10.17
N THR A 2 20.68 -13.88 -9.18
CA THR A 2 19.47 -13.60 -8.38
C THR A 2 18.95 -12.22 -8.71
N GLY A 3 17.63 -12.06 -8.76
CA GLY A 3 17.00 -10.78 -9.03
C GLY A 3 15.55 -10.75 -8.58
N LYS A 4 14.87 -9.64 -8.87
CA LYS A 4 13.46 -9.42 -8.50
C LYS A 4 12.59 -9.29 -9.74
N ILE A 5 11.44 -9.98 -9.77
CA ILE A 5 10.46 -9.82 -10.85
C ILE A 5 9.82 -8.43 -10.74
N ILE A 6 10.11 -7.53 -11.68
CA ILE A 6 9.55 -6.18 -11.71
C ILE A 6 8.30 -6.07 -12.57
N LYS A 7 8.10 -6.97 -13.53
CA LYS A 7 6.96 -6.93 -14.46
C LYS A 7 6.62 -8.31 -15.01
N GLY A 8 5.34 -8.60 -15.21
CA GLY A 8 4.86 -9.85 -15.79
C GLY A 8 3.86 -9.61 -16.94
N ILE A 9 4.20 -10.06 -18.15
CA ILE A 9 3.34 -9.89 -19.35
C ILE A 9 3.25 -11.21 -20.11
N ALA A 10 2.04 -11.74 -20.28
CA ALA A 10 1.75 -12.88 -21.16
C ALA A 10 2.68 -14.11 -20.99
N GLY A 11 3.13 -14.39 -19.76
CA GLY A 11 4.01 -15.52 -19.44
C GLY A 11 5.51 -15.22 -19.51
N PHE A 12 5.87 -13.98 -19.84
CA PHE A 12 7.22 -13.42 -19.68
C PHE A 12 7.31 -12.66 -18.37
N TYR A 13 8.47 -12.74 -17.74
CA TYR A 13 8.80 -12.12 -16.47
C TYR A 13 10.07 -11.29 -16.66
N TYR A 14 10.01 -10.00 -16.38
CA TYR A 14 11.16 -9.11 -16.44
C TYR A 14 11.79 -9.07 -15.06
N VAL A 15 13.05 -9.49 -14.97
CA VAL A 15 13.78 -9.66 -13.72
C VAL A 15 14.87 -8.60 -13.63
N GLN A 16 14.78 -7.71 -12.64
CA GLN A 16 15.84 -6.77 -12.31
C GLN A 16 16.95 -7.50 -11.57
N VAL A 17 18.16 -7.43 -12.10
CA VAL A 17 19.41 -7.83 -11.45
C VAL A 17 20.37 -6.63 -11.41
N GLU A 18 21.53 -6.77 -10.79
CA GLU A 18 22.53 -5.68 -10.71
C GLU A 18 22.96 -5.17 -12.11
N SER A 19 23.10 -6.07 -13.09
CA SER A 19 23.55 -5.72 -14.44
C SER A 19 22.45 -5.20 -15.38
N GLY A 20 21.19 -5.13 -14.92
CA GLY A 20 20.06 -4.65 -15.71
C GLY A 20 18.82 -5.56 -15.65
N VAL A 21 17.97 -5.49 -16.66
CA VAL A 21 16.69 -6.23 -16.71
C VAL A 21 16.76 -7.37 -17.70
N TYR A 22 16.52 -8.60 -17.24
CA TYR A 22 16.44 -9.78 -18.09
C TYR A 22 14.99 -10.14 -18.42
N GLU A 23 14.69 -10.37 -19.70
CA GLU A 23 13.43 -11.00 -20.11
C GLU A 23 13.51 -12.51 -19.90
N CYS A 24 12.70 -13.02 -18.97
CA CYS A 24 12.74 -14.41 -18.56
C CYS A 24 11.44 -15.17 -18.84
N LYS A 25 11.56 -16.47 -19.11
CA LYS A 25 10.43 -17.41 -19.09
C LYS A 25 10.47 -18.27 -17.83
N ALA A 26 9.32 -18.55 -17.25
CA ALA A 26 9.22 -19.52 -16.16
C ALA A 26 9.36 -20.95 -16.70
N LYS A 27 10.26 -21.76 -16.12
CA LYS A 27 10.38 -23.18 -16.48
C LYS A 27 9.05 -23.91 -16.27
N GLY A 28 8.76 -24.89 -17.12
CA GLY A 28 7.49 -25.65 -17.08
C GLY A 28 7.22 -26.40 -15.76
N ALA A 29 8.25 -26.59 -14.93
CA ALA A 29 8.13 -27.19 -13.59
C ALA A 29 7.16 -26.41 -12.68
N PHE A 30 7.18 -25.08 -12.72
CA PHE A 30 6.26 -24.23 -11.93
C PHE A 30 4.79 -24.49 -12.25
N ARG A 31 4.47 -24.81 -13.52
CA ARG A 31 3.10 -25.18 -13.91
C ARG A 31 2.66 -26.52 -13.32
N LYS A 32 3.57 -27.47 -13.15
CA LYS A 32 3.28 -28.78 -12.53
C LYS A 32 3.08 -28.64 -11.02
N GLU A 33 3.83 -27.75 -10.39
CA GLU A 33 3.77 -27.47 -8.95
C GLU A 33 2.68 -26.45 -8.57
N LYS A 34 1.96 -25.90 -9.56
CA LYS A 34 0.94 -24.85 -9.41
C LYS A 34 1.46 -23.57 -8.75
N ILE A 35 2.77 -23.34 -8.77
CA ILE A 35 3.39 -22.11 -8.28
C ILE A 35 3.36 -21.09 -9.42
N LYS A 36 2.73 -19.94 -9.19
CA LYS A 36 2.68 -18.84 -10.14
C LYS A 36 3.68 -17.76 -9.71
N PRO A 37 4.70 -17.42 -10.52
CA PRO A 37 5.53 -16.27 -10.24
C PRO A 37 4.70 -14.99 -10.25
N LEU A 38 4.94 -14.15 -9.23
CA LEU A 38 4.31 -12.86 -9.02
C LEU A 38 5.34 -11.75 -9.22
N VAL A 39 4.83 -10.55 -9.48
CA VAL A 39 5.66 -9.34 -9.40
C VAL A 39 6.09 -9.17 -7.94
N GLY A 40 7.35 -8.79 -7.71
CA GLY A 40 7.98 -8.69 -6.40
C GLY A 40 8.67 -9.97 -5.90
N ASP A 41 8.43 -11.12 -6.55
CA ASP A 41 9.15 -12.36 -6.20
C ASP A 41 10.67 -12.17 -6.41
N ASP A 42 11.44 -12.58 -5.41
CA ASP A 42 12.87 -12.79 -5.55
C ASP A 42 13.11 -14.14 -6.22
N VAL A 43 13.92 -14.16 -7.27
CA VAL A 43 14.08 -15.32 -8.15
C VAL A 43 15.52 -15.57 -8.52
N GLU A 44 15.84 -16.84 -8.75
CA GLU A 44 17.06 -17.22 -9.42
C GLU A 44 16.79 -17.40 -10.91
N ILE A 45 17.66 -16.83 -11.74
CA ILE A 45 17.63 -16.94 -13.19
C ILE A 45 18.86 -17.66 -13.73
N ASP A 46 18.62 -18.45 -14.77
CA ASP A 46 19.62 -19.07 -15.63
C ASP A 46 19.70 -18.26 -16.92
N VAL A 47 20.87 -17.68 -17.20
CA VAL A 47 21.04 -16.74 -18.32
C VAL A 47 21.23 -17.51 -19.62
N ILE A 48 20.42 -17.17 -20.62
CA ILE A 48 20.50 -17.71 -21.97
C ILE A 48 21.47 -16.87 -22.81
N SER A 49 21.38 -15.54 -22.70
CA SER A 49 22.25 -14.59 -23.38
C SER A 49 22.39 -13.32 -22.55
N GLU A 50 23.63 -12.93 -22.27
CA GLU A 50 23.95 -11.65 -21.62
C GLU A 50 23.81 -10.48 -22.62
N GLU A 51 24.12 -10.69 -23.91
CA GLU A 51 24.00 -9.66 -24.94
C GLU A 51 22.54 -9.26 -25.21
N GLU A 52 21.66 -10.25 -25.25
CA GLU A 52 20.22 -10.05 -25.48
C GLU A 52 19.43 -9.88 -24.17
N MET A 53 20.10 -9.99 -23.01
CA MET A 53 19.49 -9.92 -21.69
C MET A 53 18.29 -10.90 -21.54
N THR A 54 18.49 -12.16 -21.90
CA THR A 54 17.43 -13.19 -21.84
C THR A 54 17.78 -14.35 -20.89
N GLY A 55 16.76 -14.91 -20.24
CA GLY A 55 16.96 -15.96 -19.26
C GLY A 55 15.75 -16.87 -19.01
N ASN A 56 15.92 -17.78 -18.06
CA ASN A 56 14.81 -18.56 -17.51
C ASN A 56 14.77 -18.36 -15.99
N VAL A 57 13.58 -18.14 -15.44
CA VAL A 57 13.37 -18.28 -14.00
C VAL A 57 13.49 -19.76 -13.67
N ILE A 58 14.41 -20.09 -12.77
CA ILE A 58 14.69 -21.47 -12.35
C ILE A 58 14.22 -21.77 -10.94
N ASN A 59 14.12 -20.74 -10.10
CA ASN A 59 13.68 -20.87 -8.71
C ASN A 59 12.99 -19.57 -8.25
N ILE A 60 12.01 -19.71 -7.36
CA ILE A 60 11.38 -18.59 -6.65
C ILE A 60 11.76 -18.72 -5.18
N LEU A 61 12.40 -17.69 -4.64
CA LEU A 61 12.82 -17.66 -3.25
C LEU A 61 11.60 -17.47 -2.32
N PRO A 62 11.70 -17.86 -1.02
CA PRO A 62 10.59 -17.74 -0.08
C PRO A 62 10.05 -16.31 0.00
N ARG A 63 8.71 -16.18 -0.08
CA ARG A 63 8.02 -14.90 0.05
C ARG A 63 8.01 -14.45 1.52
N LYS A 64 8.29 -13.18 1.76
CA LYS A 64 8.12 -12.51 3.05
C LYS A 64 6.69 -12.00 3.26
N SER A 65 6.05 -11.58 2.19
CA SER A 65 4.67 -11.09 2.17
C SER A 65 4.03 -11.36 0.80
N GLU A 66 2.70 -11.38 0.76
CA GLU A 66 1.92 -11.52 -0.48
C GLU A 66 0.63 -10.72 -0.37
N LEU A 67 0.50 -9.66 -1.17
CA LEU A 67 -0.74 -8.90 -1.31
C LEU A 67 -1.69 -9.65 -2.24
N ILE A 68 -2.97 -9.66 -1.89
CA ILE A 68 -4.01 -10.36 -2.69
C ILE A 68 -4.45 -9.50 -3.89
N ARG A 69 -4.54 -8.17 -3.72
CA ARG A 69 -5.05 -7.24 -4.73
C ARG A 69 -4.31 -5.90 -4.70
N PRO A 70 -3.48 -5.61 -5.72
CA PRO A 70 -2.99 -6.53 -6.75
C PRO A 70 -2.12 -7.66 -6.18
N ALA A 71 -2.00 -8.77 -6.92
CA ALA A 71 -1.21 -9.93 -6.53
C ALA A 71 0.31 -9.66 -6.66
N VAL A 72 0.97 -9.32 -5.55
CA VAL A 72 2.39 -8.94 -5.50
C VAL A 72 3.05 -9.50 -4.25
N ALA A 73 4.28 -9.96 -4.38
CA ALA A 73 5.07 -10.53 -3.29
C ALA A 73 6.10 -9.53 -2.74
N ASN A 74 6.56 -9.78 -1.52
CA ASN A 74 7.69 -9.10 -0.88
C ASN A 74 7.54 -7.57 -0.82
N VAL A 75 6.34 -7.09 -0.52
CA VAL A 75 6.10 -5.69 -0.15
C VAL A 75 6.50 -5.50 1.32
N ASP A 76 7.35 -4.51 1.58
CA ASP A 76 7.90 -4.23 2.91
C ASP A 76 7.10 -3.17 3.67
N GLN A 77 6.41 -2.27 2.96
CA GLN A 77 5.64 -1.17 3.56
C GLN A 77 4.63 -0.56 2.57
N ALA A 78 3.65 0.18 3.12
CA ALA A 78 2.69 0.98 2.37
C ALA A 78 2.92 2.48 2.58
N LEU A 79 3.02 3.24 1.49
CA LEU A 79 3.00 4.70 1.50
C LEU A 79 1.62 5.19 1.07
N LEU A 80 0.85 5.69 2.03
CA LEU A 80 -0.53 6.11 1.85
C LEU A 80 -0.62 7.62 1.69
N ILE A 81 -0.92 8.07 0.48
CA ILE A 81 -0.85 9.48 0.09
C ILE A 81 -2.25 10.09 0.05
N PHE A 82 -2.46 11.15 0.83
CA PHE A 82 -3.65 12.00 0.81
C PHE A 82 -3.25 13.44 0.51
N ALA A 83 -4.19 14.27 0.07
CA ALA A 83 -3.95 15.71 -0.04
C ALA A 83 -4.37 16.40 1.26
N THR A 84 -3.68 17.48 1.63
CA THR A 84 -4.07 18.32 2.77
C THR A 84 -5.37 19.09 2.53
N LYS A 85 -5.62 19.51 1.27
CA LYS A 85 -6.78 20.37 0.95
C LYS A 85 -7.42 20.20 -0.42
N SER A 86 -6.66 19.82 -1.45
CA SER A 86 -7.19 19.71 -2.82
C SER A 86 -6.88 18.34 -3.43
N PRO A 87 -7.80 17.37 -3.38
CA PRO A 87 -9.10 17.41 -2.71
C PRO A 87 -8.98 17.42 -1.18
N GLU A 88 -10.06 17.79 -0.49
CA GLU A 88 -10.10 17.67 0.97
C GLU A 88 -9.85 16.21 1.39
N PRO A 89 -9.06 15.97 2.44
CA PRO A 89 -8.76 14.63 2.89
C PRO A 89 -10.01 13.98 3.45
N ASN A 90 -10.50 12.96 2.75
CA ASN A 90 -11.53 12.09 3.31
C ASN A 90 -10.88 11.13 4.33
N LEU A 91 -10.92 11.51 5.61
CA LEU A 91 -10.32 10.73 6.69
C LEU A 91 -10.99 9.36 6.88
N ASN A 92 -12.28 9.24 6.58
CA ASN A 92 -12.95 7.94 6.60
C ASN A 92 -12.34 6.99 5.55
N LEU A 93 -12.05 7.51 4.36
CA LEU A 93 -11.37 6.74 3.32
C LEU A 93 -9.93 6.39 3.73
N LEU A 94 -9.20 7.34 4.35
CA LEU A 94 -7.87 7.07 4.91
C LEU A 94 -7.92 5.90 5.90
N ASP A 95 -8.86 5.92 6.84
CA ASP A 95 -9.01 4.89 7.86
C ASP A 95 -9.34 3.51 7.28
N ARG A 96 -10.11 3.46 6.18
CA ARG A 96 -10.35 2.21 5.44
C ARG A 96 -9.08 1.67 4.81
N PHE A 97 -8.25 2.54 4.24
CA PHE A 97 -6.95 2.14 3.71
C PHE A 97 -6.03 1.63 4.82
N LEU A 98 -6.05 2.24 6.00
CA LEU A 98 -5.30 1.74 7.16
C LEU A 98 -5.77 0.33 7.51
N CYS A 99 -7.07 0.11 7.66
CA CYS A 99 -7.63 -1.22 7.94
C CYS A 99 -7.21 -2.27 6.89
N MET A 100 -7.16 -1.90 5.61
CA MET A 100 -6.71 -2.78 4.53
C MET A 100 -5.26 -3.25 4.70
N MET A 101 -4.39 -2.32 5.09
CA MET A 101 -2.95 -2.59 5.19
C MET A 101 -2.62 -3.30 6.51
N GLU A 102 -3.34 -2.98 7.58
CA GLU A 102 -3.30 -3.70 8.86
C GLU A 102 -3.76 -5.16 8.70
N GLU A 103 -4.79 -5.44 7.89
CA GLU A 103 -5.20 -6.82 7.56
C GLU A 103 -4.09 -7.62 6.85
N GLN A 104 -3.07 -6.95 6.33
CA GLN A 104 -1.92 -7.57 5.64
C GLN A 104 -0.63 -7.47 6.46
N ASP A 105 -0.69 -7.03 7.72
CA ASP A 105 0.46 -6.81 8.62
C ASP A 105 1.55 -5.93 7.96
N LEU A 106 1.15 -4.96 7.12
CA LEU A 106 2.09 -4.07 6.45
C LEU A 106 2.36 -2.83 7.30
N PRO A 107 3.64 -2.46 7.53
CA PRO A 107 3.98 -1.16 8.07
C PRO A 107 3.44 -0.02 7.18
N ILE A 108 2.73 0.94 7.77
CA ILE A 108 2.08 2.04 7.04
C ILE A 108 2.74 3.39 7.37
N ILE A 109 2.99 4.17 6.32
CA ILE A 109 3.39 5.57 6.39
C ILE A 109 2.29 6.42 5.76
N ILE A 110 1.77 7.38 6.52
CA ILE A 110 0.76 8.33 6.05
C ILE A 110 1.48 9.58 5.54
N CYS A 111 1.22 9.93 4.29
CA CYS A 111 1.80 11.09 3.63
C CYS A 111 0.71 12.06 3.21
N PHE A 112 0.66 13.23 3.85
CA PHE A 112 -0.19 14.34 3.42
C PHE A 112 0.57 15.25 2.46
N ASN A 113 0.24 15.12 1.18
CA ASN A 113 0.81 15.92 0.10
C ASN A 113 0.04 17.23 -0.13
N LYS A 114 0.64 18.14 -0.90
CA LYS A 114 0.15 19.51 -1.17
C LYS A 114 0.11 20.36 0.09
N ASP A 115 1.08 20.15 0.97
CA ASP A 115 1.19 20.87 2.23
C ASP A 115 1.35 22.38 2.05
N ASP A 116 1.75 22.84 0.86
CA ASP A 116 1.69 24.25 0.45
C ASP A 116 0.27 24.86 0.47
N LEU A 117 -0.76 24.03 0.58
CA LEU A 117 -2.17 24.42 0.66
C LEU A 117 -2.80 24.12 2.03
N ALA A 118 -2.04 23.62 3.00
CA ALA A 118 -2.57 23.23 4.31
C ALA A 118 -3.05 24.45 5.11
N ASP A 119 -4.15 24.28 5.83
CA ASP A 119 -4.62 25.26 6.80
C ASP A 119 -3.75 25.22 8.07
N GLU A 120 -3.67 26.36 8.77
CA GLU A 120 -2.95 26.45 10.04
C GLU A 120 -3.50 25.43 11.05
N GLY A 121 -2.61 24.67 11.68
CA GLY A 121 -2.97 23.62 12.65
C GLY A 121 -3.30 22.24 12.04
N PHE A 122 -3.50 22.13 10.72
CA PHE A 122 -3.81 20.85 10.07
C PHE A 122 -2.75 19.78 10.35
N GLN A 123 -1.47 20.14 10.26
CA GLN A 123 -0.38 19.18 10.49
C GLN A 123 -0.41 18.62 11.90
N GLN A 124 -0.53 19.49 12.90
CA GLN A 124 -0.56 19.08 14.30
C GLN A 124 -1.77 18.19 14.57
N GLN A 125 -2.95 18.57 14.06
CA GLN A 125 -4.16 17.77 14.19
C GLN A 125 -3.99 16.35 13.61
N MET A 126 -3.38 16.21 12.44
CA MET A 126 -3.15 14.89 11.83
C MET A 126 -2.10 14.08 12.60
N ARG A 127 -1.06 14.71 13.16
CA ARG A 127 -0.11 14.02 14.03
C ARG A 127 -0.77 13.51 15.30
N ASP A 128 -1.50 14.38 16.00
CA ASP A 128 -2.22 14.04 17.23
C ASP A 128 -3.26 12.94 17.01
N THR A 129 -3.82 12.84 15.80
CA THR A 129 -4.81 11.82 15.44
C THR A 129 -4.18 10.46 15.16
N TYR A 130 -3.06 10.40 14.43
CA TYR A 130 -2.54 9.16 13.84
C TYR A 130 -1.22 8.67 14.45
N GLU A 131 -0.38 9.54 15.01
CA GLU A 131 0.87 9.11 15.65
C GLU A 131 0.67 8.29 16.93
N PRO A 132 -0.34 8.57 17.81
CA PRO A 132 -0.64 7.70 18.96
C PRO A 132 -1.04 6.28 18.57
N ALA A 133 -1.59 6.09 17.36
CA ALA A 133 -1.88 4.78 16.79
C ALA A 133 -0.64 4.06 16.22
N GLY A 134 0.56 4.65 16.35
CA GLY A 134 1.81 4.08 15.88
C GLY A 134 2.16 4.37 14.42
N TYR A 135 1.33 5.15 13.71
CA TYR A 135 1.61 5.52 12.32
C TYR A 135 2.65 6.62 12.22
N ARG A 136 3.55 6.50 11.23
CA ARG A 136 4.44 7.59 10.85
C ARG A 136 3.70 8.57 9.94
N VAL A 137 3.58 9.83 10.35
CA VAL A 137 2.93 10.90 9.57
C VAL A 137 3.96 11.86 8.99
N ILE A 138 3.93 12.05 7.67
CA ILE A 138 4.79 12.97 6.93
C ILE A 138 3.97 13.95 6.09
N PHE A 139 4.52 15.14 5.88
CA PHE A 139 3.91 16.20 5.08
C PHE A 139 4.85 16.56 3.94
N THR A 140 4.29 16.69 2.74
CA THR A 140 5.08 16.99 1.55
C THR A 140 4.40 18.00 0.64
N SER A 141 5.18 18.72 -0.14
CA SER A 141 4.69 19.40 -1.33
C SER A 141 5.48 18.92 -2.53
N ALA A 142 4.86 18.10 -3.39
CA ALA A 142 5.46 17.72 -4.66
C ALA A 142 5.76 18.94 -5.56
N LYS A 143 4.98 20.01 -5.42
CA LYS A 143 5.16 21.26 -6.19
C LYS A 143 6.42 22.01 -5.75
N GLU A 144 6.65 22.09 -4.45
CA GLU A 144 7.82 22.78 -3.88
C GLU A 144 9.01 21.83 -3.63
N GLN A 145 8.81 20.53 -3.89
CA GLN A 145 9.71 19.43 -3.53
C GLN A 145 10.06 19.36 -2.03
N ALA A 146 9.24 19.99 -1.18
CA ALA A 146 9.39 19.94 0.27
C ALA A 146 9.01 18.56 0.81
N GLY A 147 9.82 18.02 1.72
CA GLY A 147 9.58 16.73 2.39
C GLY A 147 9.84 15.49 1.52
N ILE A 148 10.29 15.65 0.27
CA ILE A 148 10.58 14.53 -0.64
C ILE A 148 11.78 13.70 -0.16
N ASP A 149 12.82 14.33 0.40
CA ASP A 149 13.98 13.60 0.92
C ASP A 149 13.61 12.66 2.07
N ALA A 150 12.67 13.07 2.93
CA ALA A 150 12.13 12.20 3.98
C ALA A 150 11.41 10.98 3.39
N ILE A 151 10.73 11.12 2.25
CA ILE A 151 10.17 9.97 1.52
C ILE A 151 11.30 9.07 1.00
N LYS A 152 12.31 9.64 0.34
CA LYS A 152 13.45 8.85 -0.20
C LYS A 152 14.12 8.01 0.90
N ASP A 153 14.37 8.60 2.06
CA ASP A 153 14.96 7.90 3.21
C ASP A 153 14.08 6.76 3.74
N ILE A 154 12.75 6.95 3.76
CA ILE A 154 11.80 5.91 4.18
C ILE A 154 11.79 4.72 3.21
N LEU A 155 11.89 5.01 1.91
CA LEU A 155 11.77 4.03 0.84
C LEU A 155 13.08 3.26 0.59
N LYS A 156 14.23 3.83 0.94
CA LYS A 156 15.55 3.28 0.64
C LYS A 156 15.68 1.79 1.00
N GLY A 157 16.05 0.98 0.01
CA GLY A 157 16.29 -0.46 0.14
C GLY A 157 15.03 -1.30 0.38
N LYS A 158 13.84 -0.75 0.11
CA LYS A 158 12.55 -1.42 0.35
C LYS A 158 11.69 -1.46 -0.89
N THR A 159 10.79 -2.44 -0.93
CA THR A 159 9.69 -2.52 -1.88
C THR A 159 8.44 -1.90 -1.24
N SER A 160 8.01 -0.76 -1.75
CA SER A 160 6.91 0.01 -1.16
C SER A 160 5.72 0.09 -2.10
N THR A 161 4.52 -0.22 -1.60
CA THR A 161 3.28 0.03 -2.35
C THR A 161 2.79 1.44 -2.10
N VAL A 162 2.44 2.16 -3.17
CA VAL A 162 1.87 3.51 -3.08
C VAL A 162 0.36 3.43 -3.29
N ALA A 163 -0.39 4.04 -2.38
CA ALA A 163 -1.84 4.02 -2.38
C ALA A 163 -2.43 5.40 -2.06
N GLY A 164 -3.71 5.60 -2.39
CA GLY A 164 -4.45 6.81 -2.07
C GLY A 164 -5.42 7.25 -3.18
N PRO A 165 -6.30 8.23 -2.91
CA PRO A 165 -7.32 8.68 -3.85
C PRO A 165 -6.75 9.30 -5.14
N SER A 166 -7.59 9.46 -6.17
CA SER A 166 -7.20 10.22 -7.37
C SER A 166 -6.98 11.71 -7.03
N GLY A 167 -6.08 12.37 -7.75
CA GLY A 167 -5.84 13.82 -7.60
C GLY A 167 -4.99 14.26 -6.40
N VAL A 168 -4.64 13.36 -5.48
CA VAL A 168 -3.83 13.68 -4.28
C VAL A 168 -2.33 13.92 -4.57
N GLY A 169 -1.88 13.60 -5.79
CA GLY A 169 -0.49 13.84 -6.23
C GLY A 169 0.44 12.63 -6.15
N LYS A 170 -0.09 11.40 -6.08
CA LYS A 170 0.70 10.15 -6.14
C LYS A 170 1.66 10.14 -7.34
N SER A 171 1.15 10.32 -8.55
CA SER A 171 1.97 10.32 -9.77
C SER A 171 3.00 11.44 -9.78
N SER A 172 2.70 12.60 -9.18
CA SER A 172 3.67 13.69 -9.03
C SER A 172 4.83 13.28 -8.12
N ILE A 173 4.54 12.66 -6.98
CA ILE A 173 5.56 12.15 -6.06
C ILE A 173 6.38 11.04 -6.73
N VAL A 174 5.72 10.06 -7.35
CA VAL A 174 6.39 8.96 -8.07
C VAL A 174 7.30 9.49 -9.18
N ASN A 175 6.86 10.49 -9.96
CA ASN A 175 7.69 11.10 -10.99
C ASN A 175 8.95 11.77 -10.42
N ILE A 176 8.83 12.47 -9.28
CA ILE A 176 9.99 13.08 -8.61
C ILE A 176 10.95 12.01 -8.10
N LEU A 177 10.43 10.94 -7.50
CA LEU A 177 11.24 9.83 -6.96
C LEU A 177 11.97 9.04 -8.04
N THR A 178 11.41 8.98 -9.24
CA THR A 178 12.00 8.30 -10.41
C THR A 178 12.85 9.24 -11.27
N GLU A 179 13.08 10.48 -10.82
CA GLU A 179 13.78 11.52 -11.60
C GLU A 179 13.21 11.73 -13.01
N GLY A 180 11.92 11.42 -13.22
CA GLY A 180 11.25 11.53 -14.51
C GLY A 180 11.33 10.32 -15.43
N GLN A 181 11.97 9.21 -15.04
CA GLN A 181 12.08 7.98 -15.88
C GLN A 181 10.71 7.39 -16.26
N VAL A 182 9.67 7.63 -15.46
CA VAL A 182 8.29 7.21 -15.78
C VAL A 182 7.71 7.92 -17.00
N MET A 183 8.13 9.16 -17.32
CA MET A 183 7.70 9.82 -18.57
C MET A 183 8.44 9.29 -19.80
N GLU A 184 9.73 8.94 -19.70
CA GLU A 184 10.48 8.33 -20.81
C GLU A 184 9.97 6.92 -21.15
N THR A 185 9.58 6.13 -20.15
CA THR A 185 8.97 4.80 -20.41
C THR A 185 7.62 4.90 -21.16
N GLY A 186 6.90 6.02 -21.05
CA GLY A 186 5.75 6.33 -21.90
C GLY A 186 6.11 6.44 -23.39
N GLU A 187 7.27 7.03 -23.70
CA GLU A 187 7.80 7.12 -25.07
C GLU A 187 8.42 5.80 -25.56
N VAL A 188 9.04 5.02 -24.67
CA VAL A 188 9.56 3.67 -25.01
C VAL A 188 8.41 2.67 -25.22
N SER A 189 7.30 2.82 -24.49
CA SER A 189 6.07 2.02 -24.69
C SER A 189 5.48 2.20 -26.09
N GLU A 190 5.71 3.34 -26.76
CA GLU A 190 5.29 3.54 -28.14
C GLU A 190 6.15 2.73 -29.12
N LYS A 191 7.46 2.58 -28.87
CA LYS A 191 8.38 1.80 -29.73
C LYS A 191 8.16 0.29 -29.67
N ILE A 192 7.56 -0.24 -28.60
CA ILE A 192 7.29 -1.68 -28.42
C ILE A 192 5.87 -2.06 -28.92
N GLY A 193 5.10 -1.12 -29.49
CA GLY A 193 3.90 -1.44 -30.26
C GLY A 193 2.76 -2.08 -29.46
N ARG A 194 2.65 -1.81 -28.15
CA ARG A 194 1.52 -2.27 -27.33
C ARG A 194 1.02 -1.16 -26.40
N GLY A 195 0.08 -0.38 -26.91
CA GLY A 195 -1.06 0.16 -26.17
C GLY A 195 -0.80 1.01 -24.93
N LYS A 196 -1.04 2.32 -25.09
CA LYS A 196 -1.50 3.30 -24.11
C LYS A 196 -2.06 2.67 -22.82
N HIS A 197 -1.38 2.90 -21.69
CA HIS A 197 -1.81 2.62 -20.31
C HIS A 197 -3.10 1.80 -20.17
N THR A 198 -2.98 0.47 -20.25
CA THR A 198 -4.02 -0.43 -19.76
C THR A 198 -3.56 -1.01 -18.43
N THR A 199 -3.98 -0.34 -17.36
CA THR A 199 -3.79 -0.61 -15.92
C THR A 199 -4.38 -1.96 -15.49
N ARG A 200 -3.83 -3.07 -16.01
CA ARG A 200 -4.17 -4.45 -15.59
C ARG A 200 -2.97 -5.28 -15.15
N HIS A 201 -1.75 -4.75 -15.28
CA HIS A 201 -0.53 -5.42 -14.86
C HIS A 201 0.13 -4.64 -13.74
N SER A 202 0.46 -5.34 -12.66
CA SER A 202 1.35 -4.87 -11.60
C SER A 202 2.75 -4.65 -12.16
N GLU A 203 3.35 -3.50 -11.88
CA GLU A 203 4.72 -3.17 -12.26
C GLU A 203 5.43 -2.52 -11.08
N LEU A 204 6.67 -2.93 -10.83
CA LEU A 204 7.57 -2.29 -9.88
C LEU A 204 8.49 -1.34 -10.64
N LEU A 205 8.51 -0.09 -10.19
CA LEU A 205 9.45 0.93 -10.61
C LEU A 205 10.71 0.78 -9.75
N TYR A 206 11.84 0.56 -10.40
CA TYR A 206 13.14 0.50 -9.72
C TYR A 206 13.71 1.91 -9.58
N LEU A 207 14.08 2.30 -8.35
CA LEU A 207 14.62 3.63 -8.05
C LEU A 207 16.15 3.63 -7.82
N GLY A 208 16.81 2.47 -7.93
CA GLY A 208 18.20 2.29 -7.51
C GLY A 208 18.31 1.75 -6.09
N ASP A 209 19.51 1.27 -5.72
CA ASP A 209 19.84 0.78 -4.37
C ASP A 209 18.80 -0.19 -3.77
N ASP A 210 18.37 -1.19 -4.55
CA ASP A 210 17.33 -2.16 -4.18
C ASP A 210 16.00 -1.53 -3.70
N THR A 211 15.72 -0.31 -4.16
CA THR A 211 14.50 0.43 -3.83
C THR A 211 13.47 0.26 -4.94
N TYR A 212 12.26 -0.14 -4.57
CA TYR A 212 11.18 -0.39 -5.53
C TYR A 212 9.89 0.32 -5.09
N ILE A 213 9.18 0.90 -6.06
CA ILE A 213 7.83 1.44 -5.86
C ILE A 213 6.85 0.67 -6.71
N MET A 214 5.75 0.26 -6.10
CA MET A 214 4.59 -0.20 -6.82
C MET A 214 3.54 0.91 -6.91
N ASP A 215 3.25 1.41 -8.11
CA ASP A 215 2.04 2.20 -8.33
C ASP A 215 0.87 1.23 -8.56
N THR A 216 0.02 1.09 -7.53
CA THR A 216 -1.17 0.24 -7.62
C THR A 216 -2.32 1.06 -8.21
N PRO A 217 -2.74 0.81 -9.47
CA PRO A 217 -4.01 1.33 -9.92
C PRO A 217 -5.13 0.60 -9.16
N GLY A 218 -5.98 1.34 -8.46
CA GLY A 218 -7.33 0.84 -8.17
C GLY A 218 -7.60 0.27 -6.78
N PHE A 219 -7.22 0.97 -5.72
CA PHE A 219 -7.97 0.87 -4.46
C PHE A 219 -9.27 1.71 -4.46
N SER A 220 -9.81 2.03 -5.64
CA SER A 220 -10.93 2.95 -5.84
C SER A 220 -12.32 2.36 -5.57
N SER A 221 -12.43 1.08 -5.18
CA SER A 221 -13.69 0.48 -4.74
C SER A 221 -13.84 0.61 -3.24
N LEU A 222 -15.04 1.00 -2.77
CA LEU A 222 -15.47 0.95 -1.36
C LEU A 222 -15.01 -0.36 -0.71
N PHE A 223 -13.90 -0.29 0.01
CA PHE A 223 -13.35 -1.45 0.68
C PHE A 223 -14.03 -1.60 2.03
N VAL A 224 -14.47 -2.82 2.29
CA VAL A 224 -14.94 -3.25 3.60
C VAL A 224 -14.01 -4.38 4.03
N PRO A 225 -13.38 -4.27 5.22
CA PRO A 225 -12.54 -5.32 5.77
C PRO A 225 -13.24 -6.67 5.75
N LYS A 226 -12.49 -7.76 5.53
CA LYS A 226 -13.06 -9.11 5.48
C LYS A 226 -13.08 -9.82 6.83
N VAL A 227 -12.73 -9.11 7.89
CA VAL A 227 -12.86 -9.58 9.27
C VAL A 227 -14.33 -9.60 9.70
N ASP A 228 -14.65 -10.35 10.75
CA ASP A 228 -15.96 -10.25 11.38
C ASP A 228 -16.15 -8.83 11.95
N PRO A 229 -17.34 -8.20 11.87
CA PRO A 229 -17.55 -6.87 12.45
C PRO A 229 -17.08 -6.74 13.90
N VAL A 230 -17.22 -7.78 14.72
CA VAL A 230 -16.77 -7.76 16.12
C VAL A 230 -15.25 -7.68 16.26
N ASP A 231 -14.50 -8.11 15.25
CA ASP A 231 -13.03 -8.09 15.23
C ASP A 231 -12.47 -6.85 14.51
N LEU A 232 -13.31 -5.93 14.01
CA LEU A 232 -12.86 -4.72 13.32
C LEU A 232 -11.89 -3.88 14.17
N TYR A 233 -12.09 -3.84 15.49
CA TYR A 233 -11.24 -3.06 16.40
C TYR A 233 -9.76 -3.46 16.32
N ARG A 234 -9.45 -4.70 15.94
CA ARG A 234 -8.07 -5.17 15.80
C ARG A 234 -7.32 -4.49 14.67
N LEU A 235 -8.03 -3.87 13.74
CA LEU A 235 -7.47 -3.08 12.63
C LEU A 235 -7.30 -1.60 12.99
N PHE A 236 -7.57 -1.23 14.25
CA PHE A 236 -7.31 0.08 14.83
C PHE A 236 -6.29 -0.14 15.96
N PRO A 237 -4.98 0.02 15.72
CA PRO A 237 -3.94 -0.32 16.70
C PRO A 237 -4.16 0.34 18.07
N GLU A 238 -4.64 1.59 18.07
CA GLU A 238 -4.95 2.36 19.27
C GLU A 238 -6.15 1.84 20.07
N PHE A 239 -6.90 0.85 19.55
CA PHE A 239 -8.03 0.24 20.25
C PHE A 239 -7.62 -1.03 21.00
N ILE A 240 -6.49 -1.65 20.65
CA ILE A 240 -6.11 -2.99 21.13
C ILE A 240 -5.98 -3.00 22.66
N GLU A 241 -5.16 -2.11 23.23
CA GLU A 241 -4.96 -2.04 24.68
C GLU A 241 -6.23 -1.57 25.43
N PRO A 242 -6.93 -0.50 25.00
CA PRO A 242 -8.19 -0.11 25.64
C PRO A 242 -9.29 -1.18 25.57
N ALA A 243 -9.29 -2.03 24.54
CA ALA A 243 -10.27 -3.12 24.40
C ALA A 243 -10.14 -4.17 25.52
N GLU A 244 -8.94 -4.37 26.09
CA GLU A 244 -8.72 -5.30 27.21
C GLU A 244 -9.48 -4.88 28.48
N ASN A 245 -9.79 -3.60 28.61
CA ASN A 245 -10.52 -3.02 29.73
C ASN A 245 -12.05 -3.05 29.55
N CYS A 246 -12.56 -3.71 28.51
CA CYS A 246 -14.00 -3.87 28.32
C CYS A 246 -14.61 -4.88 29.30
N ARG A 247 -15.78 -4.55 29.84
CA ARG A 247 -16.52 -5.45 30.73
C ARG A 247 -16.97 -6.74 30.04
N PHE A 248 -17.29 -6.70 28.74
CA PHE A 248 -17.87 -7.81 28.01
C PHE A 248 -16.85 -8.42 27.04
N THR A 249 -16.73 -9.76 27.06
CA THR A 249 -16.04 -10.51 26.02
C THR A 249 -16.83 -10.40 24.71
N GLY A 250 -16.14 -10.04 23.60
CA GLY A 250 -16.80 -9.78 22.32
C GLY A 250 -17.49 -8.42 22.22
N CYS A 251 -17.02 -7.43 22.99
CA CYS A 251 -17.45 -6.04 22.84
C CYS A 251 -17.18 -5.55 21.42
N ALA A 252 -18.19 -5.06 20.72
CA ALA A 252 -18.04 -4.41 19.42
C ALA A 252 -17.75 -2.90 19.54
N HIS A 253 -17.54 -2.41 20.77
CA HIS A 253 -17.21 -1.02 21.08
C HIS A 253 -18.19 -0.01 20.48
N HIS A 254 -19.48 -0.34 20.41
CA HIS A 254 -20.51 0.52 19.83
C HIS A 254 -21.56 0.90 20.87
N LYS A 255 -22.40 -0.06 21.28
CA LYS A 255 -23.53 0.18 22.20
C LYS A 255 -23.28 -0.33 23.62
N GLU A 256 -22.26 -1.14 23.80
CA GLU A 256 -21.92 -1.83 25.04
C GLU A 256 -21.59 -0.81 26.15
N PRO A 257 -22.16 -0.94 27.36
CA PRO A 257 -21.73 -0.14 28.50
C PRO A 257 -20.36 -0.59 29.00
N ASP A 258 -19.70 0.24 29.82
CA ASP A 258 -18.41 -0.07 30.45
C ASP A 258 -17.34 -0.55 29.44
N CYS A 259 -17.17 0.22 28.36
CA CYS A 259 -16.27 -0.09 27.25
C CYS A 259 -14.96 0.72 27.38
N GLY A 260 -13.83 0.02 27.47
CA GLY A 260 -12.51 0.67 27.61
C GLY A 260 -12.13 1.54 26.41
N VAL A 261 -12.48 1.15 25.18
CA VAL A 261 -12.29 1.99 23.98
C VAL A 261 -13.07 3.31 24.10
N LYS A 262 -14.34 3.28 24.55
CA LYS A 262 -15.13 4.51 24.73
C LYS A 262 -14.56 5.39 25.84
N ALA A 263 -14.07 4.79 26.92
CA ALA A 263 -13.39 5.54 27.98
C ALA A 263 -12.10 6.20 27.47
N ALA A 264 -11.32 5.52 26.64
CA ALA A 264 -10.12 6.07 26.01
C ALA A 264 -10.47 7.26 25.08
N VAL A 265 -11.56 7.16 24.31
CA VAL A 265 -12.09 8.30 23.52
C VAL A 265 -12.50 9.47 24.41
N GLU A 266 -13.23 9.23 25.50
CA GLU A 266 -13.67 10.27 26.46
C GLU A 266 -12.48 10.97 27.14
N SER A 267 -11.38 10.24 27.38
CA SER A 267 -10.16 10.79 27.98
C SER A 267 -9.25 11.53 26.98
N GLY A 268 -9.50 11.41 25.67
CA GLY A 268 -8.69 11.99 24.60
C GLY A 268 -7.48 11.16 24.18
N GLU A 269 -7.32 9.93 24.70
CA GLU A 269 -6.27 8.98 24.26
C GLU A 269 -6.52 8.49 22.83
N ILE A 270 -7.80 8.27 22.48
CA ILE A 270 -8.22 7.98 21.11
C ILE A 270 -8.92 9.21 20.54
N ALA A 271 -8.47 9.65 19.36
CA ALA A 271 -9.12 10.75 18.66
C ALA A 271 -10.59 10.42 18.33
N ALA A 272 -11.51 11.33 18.65
CA ALA A 272 -12.95 11.13 18.40
C ALA A 272 -13.25 10.83 16.93
N SER A 273 -12.53 11.46 15.99
CA SER A 273 -12.66 11.23 14.54
C SER A 273 -12.36 9.78 14.15
N ARG A 274 -11.36 9.14 14.77
CA ARG A 274 -11.00 7.72 14.53
C ARG A 274 -12.12 6.80 15.00
N TYR A 275 -12.68 7.08 16.18
CA TYR A 275 -13.81 6.32 16.71
C TYR A 275 -15.09 6.50 15.88
N GLU A 276 -15.39 7.71 15.41
CA GLU A 276 -16.51 7.96 14.50
C GLU A 276 -16.37 7.18 13.19
N ASN A 277 -15.17 7.17 12.60
CA ASN A 277 -14.89 6.39 11.39
C ASN A 277 -15.00 4.88 11.63
N TYR A 278 -14.51 4.39 12.78
CA TYR A 278 -14.72 3.01 13.22
C TYR A 278 -16.21 2.63 13.23
N LEU A 279 -17.06 3.45 13.84
CA LEU A 279 -18.50 3.18 13.92
C LEU A 279 -19.18 3.18 12.54
N GLN A 280 -18.74 4.05 11.62
CA GLN A 280 -19.24 4.06 10.24
C GLN A 280 -18.89 2.76 9.52
N ILE A 281 -17.61 2.35 9.57
CA ILE A 281 -17.14 1.12 8.94
C ILE A 281 -17.85 -0.11 9.56
N TYR A 282 -17.94 -0.16 10.89
CA TYR A 282 -18.65 -1.22 11.61
C TYR A 282 -20.11 -1.34 11.17
N SER A 283 -20.83 -0.22 11.10
CA SER A 283 -22.25 -0.20 10.73
C SER A 283 -22.48 -0.71 9.31
N GLU A 284 -21.61 -0.32 8.37
CA GLU A 284 -21.64 -0.84 6.99
C GLU A 284 -21.34 -2.33 6.93
N MET A 285 -20.37 -2.83 7.71
CA MET A 285 -20.05 -4.26 7.78
C MET A 285 -21.25 -5.08 8.27
N VAL A 286 -21.90 -4.63 9.33
CA VAL A 286 -23.11 -5.27 9.89
C VAL A 286 -24.25 -5.26 8.87
N GLU A 287 -24.47 -4.15 8.18
CA GLU A 287 -25.49 -4.07 7.12
C GLU A 287 -25.21 -5.05 5.97
N GLN A 288 -23.97 -5.11 5.50
CA GLN A 288 -23.57 -6.05 4.45
C GLN A 288 -23.72 -7.50 4.88
N GLN A 289 -23.40 -7.83 6.14
CA GLN A 289 -23.56 -9.17 6.67
C GLN A 289 -25.05 -9.54 6.72
N ASN A 290 -25.91 -8.65 7.24
CA ASN A 290 -27.37 -8.88 7.28
C ASN A 290 -27.98 -9.06 5.89
N ASN A 291 -27.52 -8.32 4.89
CA ASN A 291 -27.99 -8.44 3.51
C ASN A 291 -27.53 -9.73 2.82
N LYS A 292 -26.41 -10.34 3.23
CA LYS A 292 -25.96 -11.65 2.71
C LYS A 292 -26.83 -12.82 3.19
N TYR A 293 -27.51 -12.68 4.33
CA TYR A 293 -28.38 -13.71 4.91
C TYR A 293 -29.87 -13.51 4.58
N ARG A 294 -30.21 -12.53 3.75
CA ARG A 294 -31.53 -12.30 3.16
C ARG A 294 -31.63 -12.94 1.79
#